data_AF-A0A432KB25-F1
#
_entry.id   AF-A0A432KB25-F1
#
_cell.length_a   1.000
_cell.length_b   1.000
_cell.length_c   1.000
_cell.angle_alpha   90.00
_cell.angle_beta   90.00
_cell.angle_gamma   90.00
#
_symmetry.space_group_name_H-M   'P 1'
#
loop_
_entity.id
_entity.type
_entity.pdbx_description
1 polymer ?
#
loop_
_entity_poly.entity_id
_entity_poly.type
_entity_poly.pdbx_seq_one_letter_code
_entity_poly.pdbx_strand_id
1 'polypeptide(L)'
;MERRKFLRYMALAAGSTMLPSFAWAFDHQKKYKYPRRLVVIQLAGGNDGLNTIVPFNNDIYYQSRPNIAIHKSEVLKATDELGFNPNLKSLKAFYDKGQLSIINNVGYPGLAPY
;
A
#
# COMPACT_ATOMS: atom_id res chain seq x y z
N MET A 1 2.04 -35.82 -45.01
CA MET A 1 2.16 -34.59 -44.19
C MET A 1 1.94 -33.39 -45.11
N GLU A 2 0.98 -32.52 -44.81
CA GLU A 2 0.63 -31.38 -45.67
C GLU A 2 1.63 -30.22 -45.49
N ARG A 3 2.52 -29.96 -46.48
CA ARG A 3 3.52 -28.86 -46.46
C ARG A 3 2.90 -27.49 -46.14
N ARG A 4 1.66 -27.29 -46.57
CA ARG A 4 0.86 -26.09 -46.27
C ARG A 4 0.57 -25.92 -44.79
N LYS A 5 0.32 -27.02 -44.06
CA LYS A 5 0.11 -26.98 -42.60
C LYS A 5 1.42 -26.65 -41.88
N PHE A 6 2.52 -27.26 -42.33
CA PHE A 6 3.85 -27.00 -41.77
C PHE A 6 4.24 -25.52 -41.85
N LEU A 7 4.12 -24.89 -43.02
CA LEU A 7 4.44 -23.46 -43.18
C LEU A 7 3.55 -22.55 -42.33
N ARG A 8 2.27 -22.89 -42.18
CA ARG A 8 1.35 -22.14 -41.30
C ARG A 8 1.74 -22.24 -39.82
N TYR A 9 2.14 -23.41 -39.36
CA TYR A 9 2.59 -23.58 -37.97
C TYR A 9 3.90 -22.86 -37.68
N MET A 10 4.84 -22.86 -38.62
CA MET A 10 6.10 -22.11 -38.47
C MET A 10 5.87 -20.59 -38.41
N ALA A 11 4.98 -20.06 -39.26
CA ALA A 11 4.62 -18.65 -39.24
C ALA A 11 3.95 -18.23 -37.93
N LEU A 12 3.05 -19.05 -37.38
CA LEU A 12 2.39 -18.81 -36.09
C LEU A 12 3.40 -18.86 -34.92
N ALA A 13 4.33 -19.82 -34.92
CA ALA A 13 5.35 -19.94 -33.89
C ALA A 13 6.28 -18.72 -33.87
N ALA A 14 6.79 -18.29 -35.03
CA ALA A 14 7.63 -17.10 -35.13
C ALA A 14 6.87 -15.83 -34.70
N GLY A 15 5.62 -15.68 -35.14
CA GLY A 15 4.77 -14.55 -34.73
C GLY A 15 4.54 -14.47 -33.22
N SER A 16 4.39 -15.62 -32.55
CA SER A 16 4.17 -15.67 -31.09
C SER A 16 5.35 -15.12 -30.27
N THR A 17 6.59 -15.25 -30.76
CA THR A 17 7.78 -14.68 -30.11
C THR A 17 7.93 -13.17 -30.30
N MET A 18 7.23 -12.59 -31.27
CA MET A 18 7.24 -11.14 -31.53
C MET A 18 6.11 -10.41 -30.80
N LEU A 19 5.23 -11.14 -30.11
CA LEU A 19 4.20 -10.53 -29.28
C LEU A 19 4.85 -9.80 -28.11
N PRO A 20 4.59 -8.49 -27.94
CA PRO A 20 5.06 -7.77 -26.78
C PRO A 20 4.57 -8.42 -25.48
N SER A 21 5.39 -8.40 -24.43
CA SER A 21 5.05 -8.99 -23.14
C SER A 21 3.75 -8.43 -22.54
N PHE A 22 3.36 -7.20 -22.89
CA PHE A 22 2.10 -6.59 -22.46
C PHE A 22 0.85 -7.19 -23.15
N ALA A 23 0.97 -7.82 -24.32
CA ALA A 23 -0.15 -8.49 -24.98
C ALA A 23 -0.60 -9.72 -24.17
N TRP A 24 0.35 -10.41 -23.53
CA TRP A 24 0.08 -11.48 -22.56
C TRP A 24 -0.50 -10.94 -21.25
N ALA A 25 -0.16 -9.70 -20.86
CA ALA A 25 -0.69 -9.07 -19.65
C ALA A 25 -2.20 -8.77 -19.74
N PHE A 26 -2.74 -8.60 -20.96
CA PHE A 26 -4.19 -8.45 -21.17
C PHE A 26 -4.98 -9.74 -20.87
N ASP A 27 -4.37 -10.91 -21.03
CA ASP A 27 -5.01 -12.21 -20.77
C ASP A 27 -4.96 -12.62 -19.28
N HIS A 28 -4.17 -11.90 -18.47
CA HIS A 28 -4.08 -12.10 -17.02
C HIS A 28 -5.07 -11.23 -16.22
N GLN A 29 -6.21 -10.86 -16.81
CA GLN A 29 -7.36 -10.47 -15.98
C GLN A 29 -7.87 -11.71 -15.25
N LYS A 30 -7.33 -11.97 -14.04
CA LYS A 30 -7.94 -12.89 -13.07
C LYS A 30 -9.42 -12.53 -12.97
N LYS A 31 -10.30 -13.38 -13.52
CA LYS A 31 -11.74 -13.28 -13.32
C LYS A 31 -12.02 -13.65 -11.87
N TYR A 32 -12.05 -12.64 -10.99
CA TYR A 32 -12.47 -12.83 -9.62
C TYR A 32 -13.94 -13.26 -9.64
N LYS A 33 -14.25 -14.35 -8.95
CA LYS A 33 -15.63 -14.87 -8.78
C LYS A 33 -16.59 -13.79 -8.24
N TYR A 34 -16.05 -12.79 -7.55
CA TYR A 34 -16.75 -11.62 -7.06
C TYR A 34 -16.05 -10.33 -7.51
N PRO A 35 -16.79 -9.24 -7.78
CA PRO A 35 -16.20 -7.96 -8.09
C PRO A 35 -15.31 -7.47 -6.94
N ARG A 36 -14.16 -6.87 -7.27
CA ARG A 36 -13.30 -6.20 -6.27
C ARG A 36 -14.07 -5.01 -5.70
N ARG A 37 -14.15 -4.93 -4.37
CA ARG A 37 -14.75 -3.81 -3.66
C ARG A 37 -13.65 -3.01 -2.97
N LEU A 38 -13.63 -1.71 -3.18
CA LEU A 38 -12.79 -0.77 -2.45
C LEU A 38 -13.68 -0.03 -1.46
N VAL A 39 -13.31 -0.07 -0.19
CA VAL A 39 -13.94 0.72 0.86
C VAL A 39 -12.96 1.80 1.27
N VAL A 40 -13.35 3.07 1.14
CA VAL A 40 -12.55 4.22 1.55
C VAL A 40 -13.21 4.83 2.78
N ILE A 41 -12.45 4.96 3.86
CA ILE A 41 -12.90 5.61 5.11
C ILE A 41 -12.11 6.91 5.24
N GLN A 42 -12.81 8.04 5.12
CA GLN A 42 -12.24 9.35 5.39
C GLN A 42 -12.64 9.80 6.79
N LEU A 43 -11.65 10.13 7.62
CA LEU A 43 -11.86 10.69 8.94
C LEU A 43 -11.73 12.22 8.84
N ALA A 44 -12.84 12.96 8.86
CA ALA A 44 -12.83 14.42 8.84
C ALA A 44 -12.55 14.97 10.24
N GLY A 45 -11.46 15.73 10.40
CA GLY A 45 -11.07 16.43 11.63
C GLY A 45 -10.56 15.56 12.79
N GLY A 46 -11.19 14.41 13.04
CA GLY A 46 -10.99 13.63 14.27
C GLY A 46 -9.75 12.73 14.35
N ASN A 47 -8.98 12.59 13.27
CA ASN A 47 -7.76 11.78 13.30
C ASN A 47 -6.53 12.66 13.61
N ASP A 48 -5.97 12.47 14.80
CA ASP A 48 -4.63 12.97 15.09
C ASP A 48 -3.57 12.00 14.51
N GLY A 49 -3.09 12.29 13.30
CA GLY A 49 -2.15 11.42 12.60
C GLY A 49 -0.86 11.10 13.39
N LEU A 50 -0.36 12.05 14.17
CA LEU A 50 0.84 11.88 14.99
C LEU A 50 0.60 11.08 16.28
N ASN A 51 -0.66 10.96 16.74
CA ASN A 51 -1.02 10.00 17.79
C ASN A 51 -1.52 8.66 17.24
N THR A 52 -1.86 8.58 15.95
CA THR A 52 -2.16 7.32 15.26
C THR A 52 -0.88 6.56 14.94
N ILE A 53 0.09 7.24 14.31
CA ILE A 53 1.45 6.75 14.07
C ILE A 53 2.45 7.70 14.74
N VAL A 54 2.96 7.26 15.88
CA VAL A 54 3.75 8.04 16.84
C VAL A 54 5.22 8.07 16.45
N PRO A 55 5.81 9.25 16.23
CA PRO A 55 7.26 9.42 16.07
C PRO A 55 7.95 9.44 17.45
N PHE A 56 8.04 8.28 18.09
CA PHE A 56 8.38 8.14 19.51
C PHE A 56 9.84 8.48 19.87
N ASN A 57 10.70 8.74 18.88
CA ASN A 57 12.07 9.26 19.09
C ASN A 57 12.19 10.76 18.77
N ASN A 58 11.11 11.43 18.39
CA ASN A 58 11.14 12.83 18.03
C ASN A 58 10.82 13.72 19.24
N ASP A 59 11.82 14.45 19.74
CA ASP A 59 11.65 15.34 20.89
C ASP A 59 10.66 16.48 20.61
N ILE A 60 10.58 16.96 19.36
CA ILE A 60 9.63 18.01 18.96
C ILE A 60 8.19 17.52 19.14
N TYR A 61 7.91 16.24 18.90
CA TYR A 61 6.58 15.67 19.14
C TYR A 61 6.18 15.79 20.62
N TYR A 62 7.09 15.47 21.55
CA TYR A 62 6.83 15.59 22.98
C TYR A 62 6.72 17.04 23.45
N GLN A 63 7.62 17.91 22.98
CA GLN A 63 7.60 19.34 23.33
C GLN A 63 6.36 20.06 22.81
N SER A 64 5.91 19.75 21.60
CA SER A 64 4.73 20.37 20.99
C SER A 64 3.41 19.80 21.54
N ARG A 65 3.44 18.66 22.24
CA ARG A 65 2.24 17.93 22.69
C ARG A 65 2.30 17.49 24.16
N PRO A 66 2.58 18.41 25.11
CA PRO A 66 2.82 18.04 26.51
C PRO A 66 1.66 17.30 27.16
N ASN A 67 0.42 17.52 26.71
CA ASN A 67 -0.78 16.94 27.32
C ASN A 67 -1.30 15.69 26.61
N ILE A 68 -0.87 15.43 25.38
CA ILE A 68 -1.46 14.37 24.53
C ILE A 68 -0.43 13.45 23.90
N ALA A 69 0.87 13.70 24.10
CA ALA A 69 1.92 12.82 23.60
C ALA A 69 1.84 11.44 24.24
N ILE A 70 2.12 10.41 23.44
CA ILE A 70 2.12 9.02 23.91
C ILE A 70 3.52 8.66 24.37
N HIS A 71 3.64 8.15 25.60
CA HIS A 71 4.94 7.80 26.15
C HIS A 71 5.62 6.71 25.31
N LYS A 72 6.92 6.87 25.06
CA LYS A 72 7.72 5.96 24.25
C LYS A 72 7.60 4.48 24.68
N SER A 73 7.41 4.22 25.97
CA SER A 73 7.21 2.88 26.54
C SER A 73 5.86 2.23 26.18
N GLU A 74 4.85 3.03 25.85
CA GLU A 74 3.49 2.56 25.52
C GLU A 74 3.30 2.33 24.02
N VAL A 75 4.19 2.88 23.20
CA VAL A 75 4.12 2.82 21.74
C VAL A 75 4.36 1.40 21.23
N LEU A 76 3.47 0.94 20.35
CA LEU A 76 3.62 -0.34 19.67
C LEU A 76 4.52 -0.17 18.44
N LYS A 77 5.83 -0.44 18.61
CA LYS A 77 6.84 -0.19 17.56
C LYS A 77 6.49 -0.83 16.22
N ALA A 78 6.53 -0.03 15.16
CA ALA A 78 6.43 -0.48 13.77
C ALA A 78 7.81 -0.46 13.09
N THR A 79 8.60 0.57 13.38
CA THR A 79 10.01 0.73 12.98
C THR A 79 10.82 1.24 14.19
N ASP A 80 12.08 1.59 13.95
CA ASP A 80 12.94 2.20 14.98
C ASP A 80 12.53 3.63 15.36
N GLU A 81 11.75 4.30 14.52
CA GLU A 81 11.35 5.71 14.71
C GLU A 81 9.84 5.90 14.86
N LEU A 82 9.03 5.00 14.29
CA LEU A 82 7.58 5.11 14.22
C LEU A 82 6.90 3.91 14.88
N GLY A 83 5.78 4.15 15.56
CA GLY A 83 4.96 3.08 16.12
C GLY A 83 3.50 3.44 16.22
N PHE A 84 2.67 2.44 16.47
CA PHE A 84 1.23 2.63 16.60
C PHE A 84 0.88 3.10 18.01
N ASN A 85 -0.21 3.86 18.08
CA ASN A 85 -0.94 4.09 19.33
C ASN A 85 -1.20 2.76 20.08
N PRO A 86 -1.12 2.71 21.43
CA PRO A 86 -1.46 1.51 22.21
C PRO A 86 -2.88 0.99 21.99
N ASN A 87 -3.82 1.85 21.57
CA ASN A 87 -5.20 1.45 21.25
C ASN A 87 -5.34 0.77 19.88
N LEU A 88 -4.29 0.77 19.05
CA LEU A 88 -4.31 0.22 17.69
C LEU A 88 -3.65 -1.17 17.59
N LYS A 89 -3.63 -1.94 18.69
CA LYS A 89 -3.11 -3.32 18.73
C LYS A 89 -3.65 -4.20 17.59
N SER A 90 -4.94 -4.10 17.30
CA SER A 90 -5.57 -4.87 16.23
C SER A 90 -5.02 -4.51 14.85
N LEU A 91 -4.79 -3.23 14.56
CA LEU A 91 -4.19 -2.80 13.30
C LEU A 91 -2.71 -3.16 13.22
N LYS A 92 -1.99 -3.06 14.34
CA LYS A 92 -0.60 -3.52 14.42
C LYS A 92 -0.46 -5.00 14.06
N ALA A 93 -1.40 -5.85 14.48
CA ALA A 93 -1.37 -7.27 14.11
C ALA A 93 -1.52 -7.50 12.58
N PHE A 94 -2.25 -6.64 11.86
CA PHE A 94 -2.29 -6.69 10.39
C PHE A 94 -1.00 -6.17 9.76
N TYR A 95 -0.40 -5.12 10.34
CA TYR A 95 0.89 -4.61 9.90
C TYR A 95 2.00 -5.67 10.02
N ASP A 96 2.07 -6.37 11.16
CA ASP A 96 3.05 -7.43 11.41
C ASP A 96 2.90 -8.62 10.45
N LYS A 97 1.70 -8.83 9.90
CA LYS A 97 1.42 -9.85 8.89
C LYS A 97 1.67 -9.37 7.45
N GLY A 98 2.10 -8.11 7.25
CA GLY A 98 2.25 -7.50 5.94
C GLY A 98 0.91 -7.22 5.23
N GLN A 99 -0.20 -7.16 5.98
CA GLN A 99 -1.56 -6.96 5.46
C GLN A 99 -2.03 -5.51 5.56
N LEU A 100 -1.28 -4.66 6.27
CA LEU A 100 -1.52 -3.22 6.42
C LEU A 100 -0.25 -2.47 6.03
N SER A 101 -0.42 -1.38 5.28
CA SER A 101 0.65 -0.42 4.99
C SER A 101 0.25 0.97 5.48
N ILE A 102 1.24 1.75 5.88
CA ILE A 102 1.08 3.13 6.32
C ILE A 102 1.80 4.00 5.31
N ILE A 103 1.12 5.04 4.84
CA ILE A 103 1.70 6.06 3.97
C ILE A 103 1.49 7.40 4.68
N ASN A 104 2.58 7.94 5.22
CA ASN A 104 2.60 9.24 5.89
C ASN A 104 2.99 10.34 4.91
N ASN A 105 2.73 11.60 5.30
CA ASN A 105 3.11 12.79 4.54
C ASN A 105 2.56 12.80 3.10
N VAL A 106 1.32 12.31 2.92
CA VAL A 106 0.62 12.38 1.63
C VAL A 106 -0.05 13.75 1.47
N GLY A 107 0.01 14.30 0.26
CA GLY A 107 -0.62 15.56 -0.10
C GLY A 107 -0.90 15.62 -1.60
N TYR A 108 -1.76 16.53 -2.02
CA TYR A 108 -2.02 16.75 -3.44
C TYR A 108 -0.99 17.73 -4.03
N PRO A 109 -0.42 17.45 -5.21
CA PRO A 109 0.39 18.43 -5.91
C PRO A 109 -0.46 19.66 -6.28
N GLY A 110 0.05 20.87 -6.04
CA GLY A 110 -0.57 22.13 -6.47
C GLY A 110 -1.44 22.86 -5.45
N LEU A 111 -1.67 22.30 -4.26
CA LEU A 111 -2.15 23.10 -3.12
C LEU A 111 -0.95 23.84 -2.54
N ALA A 112 -0.93 25.18 -2.68
CA ALA A 112 0.13 26.02 -2.14
C ALA A 112 0.30 25.79 -0.63
N PRO A 113 1.54 25.87 -0.11
CA PRO A 113 1.74 25.88 1.34
C PRO A 113 1.06 27.14 1.89
N TYR A 114 0.15 26.96 2.84
CA TYR A 114 -0.28 28.05 3.71
C TYR A 114 0.89 28.43 4.63
#